data_AF-A0AA88JI79-F1
#
_entry.id   AF-A0AA88JI79-F1
#
_cell.length_a   1.000
_cell.length_b   1.000
_cell.length_c   1.000
_cell.angle_alpha   90.00
_cell.angle_beta   90.00
_cell.angle_gamma   90.00
#
_symmetry.space_group_name_H-M   'P 1'
#
loop_
_entity.id
_entity.type
_entity.pdbx_description
1 polymer ?
#
loop_
_entity_poly.entity_id
_entity_poly.type
_entity_poly.pdbx_seq_one_letter_code
_entity_poly.pdbx_strand_id
1 'polypeptide(L)'
;MSQDHDEECSTQTEVGKPRRTNSPKFNPDEDGKRRATIMTRVHQVRTRGQRIEVSFDAKGQPLGKSGDELQSWIGVLAREHIPIWISDFRSADLAPRKELVWMEVVTSFTVDESHKRQVLKSCGESAKGFRYDLYQAFVRDHIDEENVWQRPPKVVHNYPTITQEDWEKFIQYRRSPEFKRLSEQGSEIRKKSKYGSTGGRDGYRKRDQAHTGKYAERYERWLDMRVKPDGQFKKEEFKNIAETI
;
A
#
# COMPACT_ATOMS: atom_id res chain seq x y z
N MET A 1 63.83 5.17 8.27
CA MET A 1 62.80 4.26 7.74
C MET A 1 61.59 4.41 8.65
N SER A 2 60.81 5.46 8.39
CA SER A 2 59.58 5.75 9.11
C SER A 2 58.43 5.29 8.20
N GLN A 3 57.62 4.36 8.68
CA GLN A 3 56.39 3.95 8.04
C GLN A 3 55.26 4.64 8.79
N ASP A 4 54.71 5.67 8.17
CA ASP A 4 53.43 6.26 8.56
C ASP A 4 52.32 5.32 8.10
N HIS A 5 51.49 4.90 9.05
CA HIS A 5 50.24 4.20 8.81
C HIS A 5 49.15 5.24 8.53
N ASP A 6 48.79 5.40 7.26
CA ASP A 6 47.55 6.09 6.86
C ASP A 6 46.36 5.13 7.03
N GLU A 7 45.58 5.37 8.08
CA GLU A 7 44.30 4.71 8.36
C GLU A 7 43.19 5.43 7.58
N GLU A 8 42.88 4.96 6.35
CA GLU A 8 41.72 5.43 5.60
C GLU A 8 40.41 4.89 6.23
N CYS A 9 39.77 5.74 7.03
CA CYS A 9 38.45 5.52 7.61
C CYS A 9 37.36 5.59 6.53
N SER A 10 37.07 4.46 5.89
CA SER A 10 35.96 4.30 4.95
C SER A 10 34.64 4.12 5.71
N THR A 11 33.98 5.23 6.08
CA THR A 11 32.60 5.19 6.59
C THR A 11 31.62 4.90 5.46
N GLN A 12 31.30 3.63 5.23
CA GLN A 12 30.19 3.23 4.38
C GLN A 12 28.87 3.69 5.01
N THR A 13 28.26 4.70 4.41
CA THR A 13 26.91 5.16 4.78
C THR A 13 25.90 4.14 4.26
N GLU A 14 25.33 3.34 5.16
CA GLU A 14 24.27 2.39 4.81
C GLU A 14 23.04 3.12 4.25
N VAL A 15 22.83 2.97 2.94
CA VAL A 15 21.63 3.41 2.23
C VAL A 15 20.42 2.69 2.84
N GLY A 16 19.54 3.46 3.48
CA GLY A 16 18.33 2.97 4.12
C GLY A 16 17.47 2.13 3.16
N LYS A 17 17.33 0.83 3.48
CA LYS A 17 16.51 -0.13 2.73
C LYS A 17 15.10 0.42 2.48
N PRO A 18 14.54 0.23 1.27
CA PRO A 18 13.19 0.69 0.95
C PRO A 18 12.16 0.05 1.87
N ARG A 19 11.11 0.81 2.19
CA ARG A 19 9.91 0.38 2.93
C ARG A 19 9.45 -0.99 2.42
N ARG A 20 9.71 -2.05 3.19
CA ARG A 20 9.11 -3.37 2.99
C ARG A 20 7.62 -3.26 3.31
N THR A 21 6.80 -3.10 2.28
CA THR A 21 5.44 -3.63 2.36
C THR A 21 5.60 -5.15 2.37
N ASN A 22 5.44 -5.78 3.54
CA ASN A 22 5.21 -7.23 3.58
C ASN A 22 3.77 -7.55 3.11
N SER A 23 3.31 -6.92 2.03
CA SER A 23 2.52 -7.64 1.04
C SER A 23 3.44 -8.76 0.55
N PRO A 24 2.95 -9.98 0.31
CA PRO A 24 3.78 -11.00 -0.32
C PRO A 24 4.42 -10.36 -1.56
N LYS A 25 5.76 -10.27 -1.59
CA LYS A 25 6.44 -9.90 -2.83
C LYS A 25 5.91 -10.87 -3.86
N PHE A 26 5.36 -10.36 -4.96
CA PHE A 26 5.13 -11.19 -6.11
C PHE A 26 6.52 -11.60 -6.61
N ASN A 27 6.96 -12.80 -6.22
CA ASN A 27 8.18 -13.42 -6.73
C ASN A 27 7.74 -14.30 -7.91
N PRO A 28 8.18 -13.99 -9.15
CA PRO A 28 7.81 -14.76 -10.32
C PRO A 28 8.37 -16.19 -10.31
N ASP A 29 9.34 -16.52 -9.45
CA ASP A 29 10.08 -17.79 -9.52
C ASP A 29 9.73 -18.84 -8.44
N GLU A 30 8.84 -18.53 -7.49
CA GLU A 30 8.44 -19.50 -6.46
C GLU A 30 7.05 -20.09 -6.73
N ASP A 31 7.01 -21.28 -7.33
CA ASP A 31 5.82 -22.12 -7.44
C ASP A 31 5.44 -22.66 -6.05
N GLY A 32 4.73 -21.85 -5.26
CA GLY A 32 4.32 -22.29 -3.93
C GLY A 32 3.60 -21.29 -3.00
N LYS A 33 3.35 -20.02 -3.37
CA LYS A 33 2.68 -19.07 -2.46
C LYS A 33 1.32 -18.54 -2.96
N ARG A 34 0.39 -18.56 -2.00
CA ARG A 34 -1.00 -18.04 -1.93
C ARG A 34 -1.55 -17.37 -3.20
N ARG A 35 -2.56 -18.03 -3.78
CA ARG A 35 -3.45 -17.49 -4.83
C ARG A 35 -4.10 -16.16 -4.40
N ALA A 36 -4.65 -15.43 -5.37
CA ALA A 36 -5.52 -14.28 -5.09
C ALA A 36 -6.57 -14.68 -4.04
N THR A 37 -6.67 -13.90 -2.95
CA THR A 37 -7.61 -14.19 -1.86
C THR A 37 -9.04 -13.96 -2.34
N ILE A 38 -9.84 -15.03 -2.37
CA ILE A 38 -11.24 -15.01 -2.83
C ILE A 38 -12.18 -14.46 -1.73
N MET A 39 -11.75 -14.36 -0.47
CA MET A 39 -12.60 -13.91 0.66
C MET A 39 -13.92 -14.72 0.77
N THR A 40 -13.83 -16.06 0.73
CA THR A 40 -14.98 -16.98 0.71
C THR A 40 -16.05 -16.68 1.76
N ARG A 41 -15.64 -16.25 2.96
CA ARG A 41 -16.58 -15.85 4.02
C ARG A 41 -17.48 -14.69 3.59
N VAL A 42 -16.91 -13.66 2.97
CA VAL A 42 -17.67 -12.51 2.46
C VAL A 42 -18.67 -12.97 1.40
N HIS A 43 -18.25 -13.81 0.46
CA HIS A 43 -19.18 -14.39 -0.53
C HIS A 43 -20.31 -15.21 0.11
N GLN A 44 -20.00 -16.05 1.12
CA GLN A 44 -21.02 -16.84 1.82
C GLN A 44 -22.04 -15.95 2.55
N VAL A 45 -21.58 -14.88 3.20
CA VAL A 45 -22.45 -13.91 3.88
C VAL A 45 -23.38 -13.24 2.85
N ARG A 46 -22.85 -12.83 1.69
CA ARG A 46 -23.65 -12.26 0.59
C ARG A 46 -24.70 -13.24 0.06
N THR A 47 -24.33 -14.50 -0.20
CA THR A 47 -25.28 -15.53 -0.71
C THR A 47 -26.42 -15.79 0.27
N ARG A 48 -26.18 -15.61 1.58
CA ARG A 48 -27.22 -15.74 2.62
C ARG A 48 -28.06 -14.47 2.79
N GLY A 49 -27.83 -13.42 2.00
CA GLY A 49 -28.51 -12.13 2.14
C GLY A 49 -28.14 -11.39 3.43
N GLN A 50 -27.04 -11.77 4.08
CA GLN A 50 -26.56 -11.16 5.32
C GLN A 50 -25.48 -10.11 5.02
N ARG A 51 -25.16 -9.28 6.03
CA ARG A 51 -24.09 -8.27 5.96
C ARG A 51 -23.20 -8.37 7.19
N ILE A 52 -21.90 -8.12 6.99
CA ILE A 52 -20.94 -8.06 8.09
C ILE A 52 -21.01 -6.66 8.71
N GLU A 53 -21.26 -6.59 10.00
CA GLU A 53 -21.24 -5.32 10.74
C GLU A 53 -19.80 -4.84 10.96
N VAL A 54 -19.56 -3.54 10.69
CA VAL A 54 -18.26 -2.90 10.81
C VAL A 54 -18.38 -1.66 11.69
N SER A 55 -17.61 -1.62 12.76
CA SER A 55 -17.47 -0.42 13.59
C SER A 55 -16.40 0.50 13.00
N PHE A 56 -16.58 1.81 13.15
CA PHE A 56 -15.66 2.83 12.67
C PHE A 56 -15.19 3.72 13.82
N ASP A 57 -13.98 4.26 13.73
CA ASP A 57 -13.51 5.30 14.64
C ASP A 57 -14.02 6.70 14.24
N ALA A 58 -13.76 7.70 15.09
CA ALA A 58 -14.14 9.09 14.82
C ALA A 58 -13.52 9.69 13.53
N LYS A 59 -12.51 9.03 12.95
CA LYS A 59 -11.84 9.41 11.70
C LYS A 59 -12.37 8.62 10.50
N GLY A 60 -13.40 7.79 10.70
CA GLY A 60 -14.00 6.92 9.69
C GLY A 60 -13.16 5.71 9.32
N GLN A 61 -12.17 5.32 10.13
CA GLN A 61 -11.38 4.10 9.89
C GLN A 61 -12.10 2.88 10.47
N PRO A 62 -12.15 1.76 9.72
CA PRO A 62 -12.81 0.57 10.21
C PRO A 62 -11.97 -0.13 11.30
N LEU A 63 -12.68 -0.66 12.30
CA LEU A 63 -12.12 -1.22 13.53
C LEU A 63 -12.31 -2.74 13.61
N GLY A 64 -11.42 -3.37 14.37
CA GLY A 64 -11.50 -4.80 14.66
C GLY A 64 -11.34 -5.72 13.45
N LYS A 65 -11.69 -7.00 13.66
CA LYS A 65 -11.55 -8.05 12.64
C LYS A 65 -12.43 -7.81 11.41
N SER A 66 -13.68 -7.36 11.62
CA SER A 66 -14.59 -7.00 10.53
C SER A 66 -14.03 -5.84 9.69
N GLY A 67 -13.35 -4.89 10.32
CA GLY A 67 -12.72 -3.79 9.61
C GLY A 67 -11.51 -4.21 8.76
N ASP A 68 -10.68 -5.12 9.28
CA ASP A 68 -9.58 -5.70 8.51
C ASP A 68 -10.11 -6.56 7.32
N GLU A 69 -11.25 -7.24 7.51
CA GLU A 69 -11.95 -7.97 6.44
C GLU A 69 -12.54 -7.03 5.38
N LEU A 70 -13.16 -5.92 5.78
CA LEU A 70 -13.61 -4.86 4.87
C LEU A 70 -12.45 -4.33 4.02
N GLN A 71 -11.30 -4.01 4.64
CA GLN A 71 -10.12 -3.54 3.91
C GLN A 71 -9.60 -4.59 2.91
N SER A 72 -9.63 -5.87 3.30
CA SER A 72 -9.24 -6.97 2.43
C SER A 72 -10.20 -7.13 1.24
N TRP A 73 -11.51 -6.99 1.48
CA TRP A 73 -12.55 -7.03 0.46
C TRP A 73 -12.43 -5.85 -0.53
N ILE A 74 -12.22 -4.63 -0.02
CA ILE A 74 -11.93 -3.45 -0.85
C ILE A 74 -10.73 -3.72 -1.77
N GLY A 75 -9.69 -4.39 -1.27
CA GLY A 75 -8.53 -4.78 -2.08
C GLY A 75 -8.84 -5.81 -3.17
N VAL A 76 -9.83 -6.69 -2.98
CA VAL A 76 -10.33 -7.59 -4.04
C VAL A 76 -11.05 -6.77 -5.10
N LEU A 77 -12.03 -5.96 -4.70
CA LEU A 77 -12.82 -5.11 -5.61
C LEU A 77 -11.94 -4.13 -6.40
N ALA A 78 -10.91 -3.57 -5.78
CA ALA A 78 -9.96 -2.68 -6.44
C ALA A 78 -9.21 -3.38 -7.60
N ARG A 79 -8.90 -4.67 -7.47
CA ARG A 79 -8.22 -5.44 -8.52
C ARG A 79 -9.16 -5.89 -9.63
N GLU A 80 -10.41 -6.12 -9.28
CA GLU A 80 -11.44 -6.59 -10.21
C GLU A 80 -11.99 -5.45 -11.07
N HIS A 81 -12.32 -4.31 -10.45
CA HIS A 81 -13.14 -3.27 -11.06
C HIS A 81 -12.40 -2.01 -11.49
N ILE A 82 -11.21 -1.75 -10.94
CA ILE A 82 -10.43 -0.56 -11.28
C ILE A 82 -9.38 -0.90 -12.35
N PRO A 83 -9.48 -0.34 -13.57
CA PRO A 83 -8.52 -0.58 -14.63
C PRO A 83 -7.10 -0.22 -14.24
N ILE A 84 -6.16 -1.06 -14.67
CA ILE A 84 -4.74 -0.87 -14.38
C ILE A 84 -4.12 0.29 -15.17
N TRP A 85 -4.72 0.70 -16.29
CA TRP A 85 -4.22 1.79 -17.12
C TRP A 85 -4.63 3.19 -16.65
N ILE A 86 -5.64 3.31 -15.78
CA ILE A 86 -6.04 4.62 -15.21
C ILE A 86 -5.17 4.91 -13.98
N SER A 87 -4.27 5.88 -14.12
CA SER A 87 -3.33 6.27 -13.07
C SER A 87 -3.99 7.16 -12.00
N ASP A 88 -4.77 8.17 -12.41
CA ASP A 88 -5.44 9.11 -11.53
C ASP A 88 -6.81 8.58 -11.07
N PHE A 89 -6.90 8.22 -9.80
CA PHE A 89 -8.16 7.77 -9.20
C PHE A 89 -9.23 8.86 -9.16
N ARG A 90 -8.89 10.13 -9.40
CA ARG A 90 -9.85 11.24 -9.48
C ARG A 90 -10.53 11.36 -10.84
N SER A 91 -10.09 10.60 -11.87
CA SER A 91 -10.71 10.62 -13.20
C SER A 91 -12.22 10.37 -13.12
N ALA A 92 -12.96 11.13 -13.94
CA ALA A 92 -14.40 10.97 -14.13
C ALA A 92 -14.76 9.63 -14.79
N ASP A 93 -13.85 9.08 -15.61
CA ASP A 93 -14.03 7.78 -16.28
C ASP A 93 -14.15 6.61 -15.29
N LEU A 94 -13.65 6.81 -14.07
CA LEU A 94 -13.77 5.83 -12.98
C LEU A 94 -15.09 5.95 -12.21
N ALA A 95 -15.93 6.96 -12.45
CA ALA A 95 -17.15 7.17 -11.66
C ALA A 95 -18.09 5.95 -11.65
N PRO A 96 -18.41 5.31 -12.79
CA PRO A 96 -19.27 4.11 -12.80
C PRO A 96 -18.65 2.95 -12.01
N ARG A 97 -17.32 2.80 -12.09
CA ARG A 97 -16.58 1.71 -11.42
C ARG A 97 -16.47 1.96 -9.92
N LYS A 98 -16.32 3.21 -9.49
CA LYS A 98 -16.36 3.60 -8.07
C LYS A 98 -17.73 3.30 -7.47
N GLU A 99 -18.80 3.59 -8.21
CA GLU A 99 -20.15 3.30 -7.75
C GLU A 99 -20.38 1.79 -7.64
N LEU A 100 -19.92 1.01 -8.61
CA LEU A 100 -19.98 -0.45 -8.54
C LEU A 100 -19.22 -1.00 -7.31
N VAL A 101 -18.00 -0.51 -7.05
CA VAL A 101 -17.25 -0.87 -5.83
C VAL A 101 -18.03 -0.51 -4.56
N TRP A 102 -18.65 0.67 -4.51
CA TRP A 102 -19.47 1.07 -3.38
C TRP A 102 -20.66 0.12 -3.16
N MET A 103 -21.40 -0.19 -4.23
CA MET A 103 -22.55 -1.10 -4.20
C MET A 103 -22.15 -2.50 -3.71
N GLU A 104 -21.00 -3.02 -4.15
CA GLU A 104 -20.48 -4.30 -3.68
C GLU A 104 -20.11 -4.30 -2.20
N VAL A 105 -19.59 -3.17 -1.69
CA VAL A 105 -19.28 -3.01 -0.27
C VAL A 105 -20.56 -3.01 0.56
N VAL A 106 -21.56 -2.17 0.24
CA VAL A 106 -22.81 -2.10 1.03
C VAL A 106 -23.68 -3.34 0.91
N THR A 107 -23.49 -4.13 -0.15
CA THR A 107 -24.12 -5.45 -0.30
C THR A 107 -23.53 -6.45 0.71
N SER A 108 -22.25 -6.31 1.03
CA SER A 108 -21.49 -7.31 1.81
C SER A 108 -21.31 -6.90 3.27
N PHE A 109 -21.31 -5.60 3.56
CA PHE A 109 -21.03 -5.01 4.85
C PHE A 109 -22.10 -3.97 5.21
N THR A 110 -22.39 -3.81 6.50
CA THR A 110 -23.20 -2.71 7.01
C THR A 110 -22.30 -1.49 7.15
N VAL A 111 -22.32 -0.60 6.16
CA VAL A 111 -21.52 0.63 6.12
C VAL A 111 -22.43 1.80 5.75
N ASP A 112 -22.38 2.86 6.56
CA ASP A 112 -23.15 4.08 6.32
C ASP A 112 -22.56 4.90 5.17
N GLU A 113 -23.42 5.63 4.43
CA GLU A 113 -23.03 6.46 3.27
C GLU A 113 -21.98 7.53 3.66
N SER A 114 -21.96 8.01 4.90
CA SER A 114 -20.94 8.94 5.41
C SER A 114 -19.50 8.39 5.27
N HIS A 115 -19.33 7.06 5.26
CA HIS A 115 -18.04 6.40 5.10
C HIS A 115 -17.66 6.12 3.64
N LYS A 116 -18.55 6.38 2.67
CA LYS A 116 -18.31 6.11 1.23
C LYS A 116 -17.02 6.73 0.73
N ARG A 117 -16.76 7.99 1.08
CA ARG A 117 -15.53 8.69 0.69
C ARG A 117 -14.27 7.96 1.18
N GLN A 118 -14.30 7.45 2.41
CA GLN A 118 -13.15 6.77 3.01
C GLN A 118 -12.96 5.36 2.41
N VAL A 119 -14.05 4.64 2.12
CA VAL A 119 -14.03 3.36 1.40
C VAL A 119 -13.43 3.52 0.02
N LEU A 120 -13.88 4.51 -0.76
CA LEU A 120 -13.36 4.78 -2.10
C LEU A 120 -11.90 5.23 -2.06
N LYS A 121 -11.49 5.99 -1.04
CA LYS A 121 -10.08 6.31 -0.82
C LYS A 121 -9.23 5.06 -0.60
N SER A 122 -9.65 4.15 0.28
CA SER A 122 -8.99 2.85 0.49
C SER A 122 -8.92 2.01 -0.80
N CYS A 123 -9.97 2.06 -1.63
CA CYS A 123 -9.99 1.41 -2.94
C CYS A 123 -8.91 1.99 -3.87
N GLY A 124 -8.83 3.32 -3.98
CA GLY A 124 -7.82 4.00 -4.80
C GLY A 124 -6.39 3.70 -4.35
N GLU A 125 -6.14 3.67 -3.04
CA GLU A 125 -4.84 3.27 -2.47
C GLU A 125 -4.49 1.82 -2.80
N SER A 126 -5.48 0.91 -2.72
CA SER A 126 -5.32 -0.50 -3.06
C SER A 126 -5.04 -0.71 -4.55
N ALA A 127 -5.78 -0.02 -5.43
CA ALA A 127 -5.57 -0.06 -6.88
C ALA A 127 -4.18 0.48 -7.26
N LYS A 128 -3.73 1.56 -6.62
CA LYS A 128 -2.38 2.10 -6.79
C LYS A 128 -1.30 1.09 -6.36
N GLY A 129 -1.49 0.44 -5.21
CA GLY A 129 -0.61 -0.62 -4.74
C GLY A 129 -0.53 -1.79 -5.72
N PHE A 130 -1.68 -2.26 -6.20
CA PHE A 130 -1.75 -3.34 -7.17
C PHE A 130 -1.02 -3.01 -8.48
N ARG A 131 -1.22 -1.81 -9.05
CA ARG A 131 -0.48 -1.35 -10.22
C ARG A 131 1.03 -1.31 -9.97
N TYR A 132 1.45 -0.92 -8.77
CA TYR A 132 2.86 -0.92 -8.39
C TYR A 132 3.42 -2.35 -8.33
N ASP A 133 2.68 -3.29 -7.71
CA ASP A 133 3.10 -4.68 -7.61
C ASP A 133 3.24 -5.33 -8.99
N LEU A 134 2.28 -5.10 -9.91
CA LEU A 134 2.39 -5.57 -11.30
C LEU A 134 3.62 -4.99 -12.01
N TYR A 135 3.87 -3.69 -11.83
CA TYR A 135 5.03 -3.03 -12.45
C TYR A 135 6.34 -3.62 -11.94
N GLN A 136 6.50 -3.74 -10.62
CA GLN A 136 7.71 -4.30 -10.02
C GLN A 136 7.95 -5.76 -10.42
N ALA A 137 6.88 -6.54 -10.55
CA ALA A 137 6.94 -7.97 -10.81
C ALA A 137 7.30 -8.32 -12.26
N PHE A 138 6.76 -7.57 -13.22
CA PHE A 138 6.72 -8.01 -14.62
C PHE A 138 7.24 -6.99 -15.62
N VAL A 139 7.35 -5.71 -15.23
CA VAL A 139 7.55 -4.62 -16.19
C VAL A 139 8.83 -3.85 -15.93
N ARG A 140 9.18 -3.58 -14.67
CA ARG A 140 10.25 -2.65 -14.30
C ARG A 140 11.57 -2.96 -14.99
N ASP A 141 12.01 -4.21 -14.90
CA ASP A 141 13.32 -4.63 -15.38
C ASP A 141 13.28 -5.11 -16.85
N HIS A 142 12.08 -5.25 -17.43
CA HIS A 142 11.82 -5.70 -18.81
C HIS A 142 11.17 -4.61 -19.67
N ILE A 143 11.17 -3.35 -19.21
CA ILE A 143 10.36 -2.27 -19.81
C ILE A 143 10.71 -2.01 -21.27
N ASP A 144 11.95 -2.27 -21.68
CA ASP A 144 12.46 -2.04 -23.03
C ASP A 144 12.39 -3.29 -23.93
N GLU A 145 12.07 -4.45 -23.37
CA GLU A 145 11.92 -5.70 -24.12
C GLU A 145 10.63 -5.72 -24.93
N GLU A 146 10.61 -6.46 -26.04
CA GLU A 146 9.41 -6.60 -26.88
C GLU A 146 8.34 -7.48 -26.20
N ASN A 147 8.77 -8.48 -25.42
CA ASN A 147 7.87 -9.39 -24.71
C ASN A 147 7.01 -8.72 -23.63
N VAL A 148 7.39 -7.53 -23.16
CA VAL A 148 6.64 -6.80 -22.12
C VAL A 148 5.23 -6.41 -22.56
N TRP A 149 4.99 -6.32 -23.87
CA TRP A 149 3.68 -6.05 -24.46
C TRP A 149 2.73 -7.23 -24.32
N GLN A 150 3.25 -8.46 -24.18
CA GLN A 150 2.43 -9.64 -23.96
C GLN A 150 2.10 -9.78 -22.47
N ARG A 151 0.84 -10.08 -22.17
CA ARG A 151 0.42 -10.34 -20.78
C ARG A 151 1.12 -11.60 -20.25
N PRO A 152 1.80 -11.52 -19.09
CA PRO A 152 2.40 -12.71 -18.48
C PRO A 152 1.33 -13.77 -18.17
N PRO A 153 1.60 -15.08 -18.35
CA PRO A 153 0.64 -16.14 -18.03
C PRO A 153 0.10 -16.08 -16.60
N LYS A 154 0.93 -15.66 -15.64
CA LYS A 154 0.53 -15.46 -14.24
C LYS A 154 -0.49 -14.33 -14.06
N VAL A 155 -0.45 -13.29 -14.89
CA VAL A 155 -1.45 -12.21 -14.90
C VAL A 155 -2.76 -12.74 -15.48
N VAL A 156 -2.70 -13.47 -16.60
CA VAL A 156 -3.88 -14.08 -17.22
C VAL A 156 -4.60 -15.03 -16.26
N HIS A 157 -3.86 -15.89 -15.56
CA HIS A 157 -4.43 -16.86 -14.62
C HIS A 157 -5.02 -16.21 -13.36
N ASN A 158 -4.31 -15.24 -12.76
CA ASN A 158 -4.71 -14.68 -11.46
C ASN A 158 -5.66 -13.47 -11.58
N TYR A 159 -5.63 -12.77 -12.71
CA TYR A 159 -6.39 -11.54 -12.96
C TYR A 159 -7.03 -11.59 -14.35
N PRO A 160 -7.96 -12.52 -14.59
CA PRO A 160 -8.56 -12.72 -15.91
C PRO A 160 -9.37 -11.51 -16.41
N THR A 161 -9.76 -10.59 -15.51
CA THR A 161 -10.44 -9.33 -15.85
C THR A 161 -9.55 -8.32 -16.56
N ILE A 162 -8.23 -8.45 -16.47
CA ILE A 162 -7.27 -7.56 -17.15
C ILE A 162 -7.15 -8.04 -18.60
N THR A 163 -7.68 -7.26 -19.55
CA THR A 163 -7.61 -7.59 -20.99
C THR A 163 -6.23 -7.30 -21.57
N GLN A 164 -5.96 -7.81 -22.78
CA GLN A 164 -4.72 -7.51 -23.51
C GLN A 164 -4.59 -6.01 -23.79
N GLU A 165 -5.70 -5.37 -24.17
CA GLU A 165 -5.79 -3.93 -24.39
C GLU A 165 -5.48 -3.13 -23.10
N ASP A 166 -6.02 -3.55 -21.96
CA ASP A 166 -5.73 -2.91 -20.67
C ASP A 166 -4.24 -2.99 -20.31
N TRP A 167 -3.60 -4.12 -20.63
CA TRP A 167 -2.18 -4.33 -20.41
C TRP A 167 -1.33 -3.45 -21.30
N GLU A 168 -1.63 -3.38 -22.60
CA GLU A 168 -0.93 -2.51 -23.54
C GLU A 168 -1.02 -1.03 -23.14
N LYS A 169 -2.22 -0.55 -22.77
CA LYS A 169 -2.39 0.82 -22.24
C LYS A 169 -1.57 1.05 -20.97
N PHE A 170 -1.51 0.05 -20.10
CA PHE A 170 -0.68 0.12 -18.90
C PHE A 170 0.81 0.25 -19.25
N ILE A 171 1.34 -0.54 -20.17
CA ILE A 171 2.74 -0.45 -20.62
C ILE A 171 3.02 0.89 -21.31
N GLN A 172 2.12 1.36 -22.19
CA GLN A 172 2.23 2.68 -22.83
C GLN A 172 2.38 3.79 -21.79
N TYR A 173 1.54 3.79 -20.75
CA TYR A 173 1.65 4.76 -19.67
C TYR A 173 2.98 4.63 -18.91
N ARG A 174 3.46 3.41 -18.64
CA ARG A 174 4.75 3.18 -17.95
C ARG A 174 5.96 3.62 -18.76
N ARG A 175 5.89 3.59 -20.10
CA ARG A 175 6.94 4.13 -20.99
C ARG A 175 6.87 5.65 -21.15
N SER A 176 5.75 6.27 -20.79
CA SER A 176 5.53 7.70 -20.99
C SER A 176 6.56 8.58 -20.24
N PRO A 177 6.93 9.76 -20.81
CA PRO A 177 7.75 10.74 -20.11
C PRO A 177 7.11 11.24 -18.81
N GLU A 178 5.77 11.32 -18.77
CA GLU A 178 5.01 11.73 -17.59
C GLU A 178 5.28 10.80 -16.40
N PHE A 179 5.23 9.49 -16.63
CA PHE A 179 5.51 8.50 -15.60
C PHE A 179 6.95 8.60 -15.10
N LYS A 180 7.94 8.73 -16.00
CA LYS A 180 9.35 8.89 -15.63
C LYS A 180 9.55 10.10 -14.72
N ARG A 181 9.00 11.26 -15.10
CA ARG A 181 9.06 12.50 -14.31
C ARG A 181 8.44 12.32 -12.91
N LEU A 182 7.26 11.73 -12.81
CA LEU A 182 6.59 11.49 -11.52
C LEU A 182 7.35 10.49 -10.65
N SER A 183 7.94 9.47 -11.25
CA SER A 183 8.77 8.46 -10.57
C SER A 183 10.04 9.09 -9.98
N GLU A 184 10.76 9.88 -10.77
CA GLU A 184 11.96 10.61 -10.34
C GLU A 184 11.63 11.60 -9.22
N GLN A 185 10.58 12.40 -9.38
CA GLN A 185 10.11 13.32 -8.34
C GLN A 185 9.80 12.58 -7.04
N GLY A 186 9.11 11.44 -7.12
CA GLY A 186 8.83 10.58 -5.97
C GLY A 186 10.09 10.01 -5.32
N SER A 187 11.08 9.62 -6.12
CA SER A 187 12.39 9.14 -5.67
C SER A 187 13.14 10.24 -4.91
N GLU A 188 13.20 11.46 -5.44
CA GLU A 188 13.86 12.60 -4.81
C GLU A 188 13.20 13.01 -3.49
N ILE A 189 11.85 13.03 -3.44
CA ILE A 189 11.12 13.27 -2.19
C ILE A 189 11.46 12.18 -1.15
N ARG A 190 11.60 10.92 -1.59
CA ARG A 190 11.96 9.81 -0.70
C ARG A 190 13.38 9.90 -0.18
N LYS A 191 14.35 10.33 -0.99
CA LYS A 191 15.74 10.56 -0.55
C LYS A 191 15.83 11.64 0.53
N LYS A 192 14.97 12.66 0.47
CA LYS A 192 14.90 13.75 1.47
C LYS A 192 14.24 13.34 2.80
N SER A 193 13.58 12.18 2.86
CA SER A 193 12.87 11.73 4.07
C SER A 193 13.83 11.21 5.13
N LYS A 194 14.19 12.06 6.09
CA LYS A 194 15.15 11.74 7.18
C LYS A 194 14.61 10.71 8.18
N TYR A 195 13.32 10.80 8.53
CA TYR A 195 12.73 9.98 9.59
C TYR A 195 11.67 9.03 9.03
N GLY A 196 12.11 7.83 8.62
CA GLY A 196 11.21 6.76 8.21
C GLY A 196 10.14 6.44 9.27
N SER A 197 8.95 6.02 8.81
CA SER A 197 7.88 5.57 9.71
C SER A 197 8.27 4.27 10.42
N THR A 198 8.03 4.20 11.73
CA THR A 198 8.40 3.04 12.57
C THR A 198 7.20 2.22 13.06
N GLY A 199 5.98 2.56 12.62
CA GLY A 199 4.72 1.94 13.07
C GLY A 199 4.26 0.70 12.31
N GLY A 200 5.14 0.09 11.51
CA GLY A 200 4.77 -1.08 10.71
C GLY A 200 3.59 -0.83 9.76
N ARG A 201 2.79 -1.87 9.51
CA ARG A 201 1.66 -1.85 8.56
C ARG A 201 0.51 -0.94 9.00
N ASP A 202 0.24 -0.91 10.31
CA ASP A 202 -0.88 -0.16 10.87
C ASP A 202 -0.55 1.32 11.12
N GLY A 203 0.72 1.70 10.97
CA GLY A 203 1.18 3.06 11.26
C GLY A 203 0.78 3.46 12.67
N TYR A 204 0.04 4.56 12.79
CA TYR A 204 -0.50 5.01 14.07
C TYR A 204 -1.86 4.40 14.44
N ARG A 205 -2.55 3.70 13.52
CA ARG A 205 -3.95 3.28 13.70
C ARG A 205 -4.18 2.44 14.95
N LYS A 206 -3.47 1.31 15.09
CA LYS A 206 -3.59 0.41 16.26
C LYS A 206 -3.33 1.10 17.59
N ARG A 207 -2.49 2.13 17.53
CA ARG A 207 -2.05 2.84 18.70
C ARG A 207 -2.99 3.97 19.08
N ASP A 208 -3.55 4.68 18.10
CA ASP A 208 -4.69 5.57 18.30
C ASP A 208 -5.87 4.78 18.90
N GLN A 209 -6.10 3.55 18.45
CA GLN A 209 -7.11 2.64 19.03
C GLN A 209 -6.80 2.28 20.48
N ALA A 210 -5.54 1.92 20.81
CA ALA A 210 -5.13 1.58 22.17
C ALA A 210 -5.07 2.80 23.12
N HIS A 211 -4.93 4.01 22.57
CA HIS A 211 -4.64 5.23 23.29
C HIS A 211 -5.58 6.37 22.87
N THR A 212 -6.88 6.08 22.81
CA THR A 212 -7.91 7.08 22.49
C THR A 212 -7.88 8.20 23.55
N GLY A 213 -7.67 9.45 23.12
CA GLY A 213 -7.60 10.61 24.01
C GLY A 213 -6.30 10.78 24.80
N LYS A 214 -5.27 9.94 24.59
CA LYS A 214 -4.01 9.98 25.36
C LYS A 214 -3.00 11.02 24.89
N TYR A 215 -3.03 11.39 23.61
CA TYR A 215 -2.08 12.36 23.05
C TYR A 215 -2.72 13.73 23.02
N ALA A 216 -2.19 14.65 23.82
CA ALA A 216 -2.56 16.06 23.77
C ALA A 216 -1.92 16.72 22.54
N GLU A 217 -0.66 16.35 22.24
CA GLU A 217 0.13 16.97 21.18
C GLU A 217 0.68 15.98 20.16
N ARG A 218 0.96 16.48 18.95
CA ARG A 218 1.45 15.64 17.84
C ARG A 218 2.81 14.98 18.15
N TYR A 219 3.68 15.64 18.92
CA TYR A 219 5.03 15.15 19.21
C TYR A 219 5.01 13.93 20.14
N GLU A 220 4.09 13.88 21.11
CA GLU A 220 3.92 12.73 22.03
C GLU A 220 3.60 11.46 21.24
N ARG A 221 2.72 11.60 20.26
CA ARG A 221 2.36 10.53 19.32
C ARG A 221 3.57 10.08 18.49
N TRP A 222 4.43 11.01 18.08
CA TRP A 222 5.67 10.72 17.34
C TRP A 222 6.72 9.99 18.18
N LEU A 223 6.88 10.40 19.44
CA LEU A 223 7.82 9.81 20.40
C LEU A 223 7.46 8.37 20.72
N ASP A 224 6.19 8.15 21.07
CA ASP A 224 5.70 6.82 21.40
C ASP A 224 6.06 5.84 20.25
N MET A 225 6.07 6.27 18.97
CA MET A 225 6.31 5.40 17.79
C MET A 225 7.74 4.91 17.70
N ARG A 226 8.64 5.68 18.30
CA ARG A 226 10.07 5.50 18.24
C ARG A 226 10.63 4.98 19.54
N VAL A 227 9.77 4.77 20.54
CA VAL A 227 10.08 4.06 21.76
C VAL A 227 9.71 2.57 21.61
N LYS A 228 10.56 1.70 22.16
CA LYS A 228 10.35 0.26 22.31
C LYS A 228 9.54 0.00 23.59
N PRO A 229 8.99 -1.22 23.79
CA PRO A 229 8.27 -1.56 25.03
C PRO A 229 9.09 -1.39 26.31
N ASP A 230 10.42 -1.45 26.21
CA ASP A 230 11.39 -1.24 27.30
C ASP A 230 11.66 0.24 27.62
N GLY A 231 11.01 1.18 26.93
CA GLY A 231 11.20 2.62 27.11
C GLY A 231 12.38 3.23 26.32
N GLN A 232 13.21 2.41 25.67
CA GLN A 232 14.35 2.92 24.89
C GLN A 232 13.94 3.38 23.50
N PHE A 233 14.63 4.39 22.96
CA PHE A 233 14.46 4.79 21.57
C PHE A 233 15.00 3.72 20.61
N LYS A 234 14.32 3.54 19.49
CA LYS A 234 14.70 2.59 18.43
C LYS A 234 15.99 3.00 17.70
N LYS A 235 16.37 4.27 17.78
CA LYS A 235 17.62 4.85 17.28
C LYS A 235 18.04 6.01 18.17
N GLU A 236 19.34 6.21 18.34
CA GLU A 236 19.90 7.31 19.14
C GLU A 236 19.50 8.69 18.57
N GLU A 237 19.42 8.81 17.24
CA GLU A 237 18.96 10.02 16.56
C GLU A 237 17.57 10.50 17.04
N PHE A 238 16.68 9.57 17.42
CA PHE A 238 15.34 9.93 17.90
C PHE A 238 15.36 10.45 19.33
N LYS A 239 16.34 10.02 20.13
CA LYS A 239 16.56 10.51 21.50
C LYS A 239 17.03 11.96 21.47
N ASN A 240 18.03 12.27 20.65
CA ASN A 240 18.53 13.64 20.49
C ASN A 240 17.42 14.62 20.07
N ILE A 241 16.50 14.18 19.22
CA ILE A 241 15.34 15.00 18.82
C ILE A 241 14.34 15.15 19.96
N ALA A 242 14.06 14.07 20.70
CA ALA A 242 13.16 14.10 21.84
C ALA A 242 13.63 15.08 22.92
N GLU A 243 14.95 15.22 23.11
CA GLU A 243 15.56 16.14 24.07
C GLU A 243 15.52 17.61 23.61
N THR A 244 15.22 17.87 22.32
CA THR A 244 15.14 19.23 21.74
C THR A 244 13.72 19.78 21.57
N ILE A 245 12.70 18.97 21.87
CA ILE A 245 11.27 19.32 21.77
C ILE A 245 10.75 19.65 23.17
#